data_AF-A0A379VI22-F1
#
_entry.id   AF-A0A379VI22-F1
#
_cell.length_a   1.000
_cell.length_b   1.000
_cell.length_c   1.000
_cell.angle_alpha   90.00
_cell.angle_beta   90.00
_cell.angle_gamma   90.00
#
_symmetry.space_group_name_H-M   'P 1'
#
loop_
_entity.id
_entity.type
_entity.pdbx_description
1 polymer ?
#
loop_
_entity_poly.entity_id
_entity_poly.type
_entity_poly.pdbx_seq_one_letter_code
_entity_poly.pdbx_strand_id
1 'polypeptide(L)'
;MARPYNAKISLIHVDVNYSDLYTGLIDVNLGDMQKRISEETHHALTELSTNAGYPITETLSGSGDLGQVLVDAIKKYDMDLVVCGHHQDFWSKLMSSARQLINTVHVDMLIVPLRDEEE
;
A
#
# COMPACT_ATOMS: atom_id res chain seq x y z
N MET A 1 9.15 3.88 -15.54
CA MET A 1 8.81 5.31 -15.48
C MET A 1 9.83 6.14 -14.70
N ALA A 2 10.41 5.66 -13.59
CA ALA A 2 11.37 6.43 -12.79
C ALA A 2 12.75 6.66 -13.44
N ARG A 3 13.29 5.67 -14.18
CA ARG A 3 14.66 5.67 -14.73
C ARG A 3 15.05 6.94 -15.51
N PRO A 4 14.25 7.47 -16.46
CA PRO A 4 14.61 8.67 -17.22
C PRO A 4 14.77 9.94 -16.35
N TYR A 5 14.13 9.97 -15.18
CA TYR A 5 14.17 11.11 -14.26
C TYR A 5 15.14 10.90 -13.10
N ASN A 6 15.83 9.75 -13.05
CA ASN A 6 16.60 9.31 -11.89
C ASN A 6 15.82 9.46 -10.57
N ALA A 7 14.50 9.22 -10.65
CA ALA A 7 13.60 9.41 -9.52
C ALA A 7 13.80 8.34 -8.46
N LYS A 8 13.54 8.68 -7.19
CA LYS A 8 13.51 7.72 -6.09
C LYS A 8 12.22 6.90 -6.20
N ILE A 9 12.30 5.60 -5.87
CA ILE A 9 11.12 4.73 -5.76
C ILE A 9 11.04 4.24 -4.33
N SER A 10 9.85 4.34 -3.74
CA SER A 10 9.53 3.74 -2.45
C SER A 10 8.36 2.77 -2.62
N LEU A 11 8.37 1.69 -1.86
CA LEU A 11 7.27 0.72 -1.80
C LEU A 11 6.51 0.92 -0.50
N ILE A 12 5.18 0.84 -0.55
CA ILE A 12 4.33 0.91 0.63
C ILE A 12 3.29 -0.19 0.60
N HIS A 13 3.19 -0.95 1.69
CA HIS A 13 2.06 -1.82 1.98
C HIS A 13 1.18 -1.16 3.04
N VAL A 14 -0.14 -1.26 2.88
CA VAL A 14 -1.10 -0.79 3.87
C VAL A 14 -1.99 -1.95 4.26
N ASP A 15 -1.84 -2.42 5.50
CA ASP A 15 -2.71 -3.42 6.09
C ASP A 15 -4.03 -2.75 6.50
N VAL A 16 -5.10 -3.06 5.77
CA VAL A 16 -6.43 -2.57 6.10
C VAL A 16 -6.91 -3.38 7.29
N ASN A 17 -6.79 -2.76 8.47
CA ASN A 17 -7.01 -3.42 9.74
C ASN A 17 -8.41 -4.03 9.82
N TYR A 18 -8.52 -5.36 9.72
CA TYR A 18 -9.78 -6.12 9.83
C TYR A 18 -10.33 -6.17 11.26
N SER A 19 -9.67 -5.57 12.25
CA SER A 19 -10.11 -5.66 13.65
C SER A 19 -11.44 -4.96 13.94
N ASP A 20 -11.93 -4.09 13.05
CA ASP A 20 -13.30 -3.54 13.14
C ASP A 20 -14.39 -4.57 12.73
N LEU A 21 -14.03 -5.69 12.07
CA LEU A 21 -14.96 -6.73 11.60
C LEU A 21 -15.09 -7.94 12.56
N TYR A 22 -14.31 -8.01 13.64
CA TYR A 22 -14.34 -9.16 14.56
C TYR A 22 -14.83 -8.77 15.97
N THR A 23 -16.14 -8.71 16.12
CA THR A 23 -16.80 -8.62 17.43
C THR A 23 -17.00 -10.02 18.02
N GLY A 24 -16.11 -10.47 18.90
CA GLY A 24 -16.45 -11.56 19.83
C GLY A 24 -15.35 -12.56 20.14
N LEU A 25 -14.72 -12.34 21.30
CA LEU A 25 -14.29 -13.36 22.26
C LEU A 25 -13.62 -14.62 21.69
N ILE A 26 -12.37 -14.51 21.22
CA ILE A 26 -11.41 -15.62 21.28
C ILE A 26 -10.04 -15.07 21.69
N ASP A 27 -9.66 -15.33 22.94
CA ASP A 27 -8.31 -15.12 23.46
C ASP A 27 -7.41 -16.24 22.89
N VAL A 28 -7.01 -16.09 21.63
CA VAL A 28 -5.93 -16.87 21.02
C VAL A 28 -5.00 -15.89 20.32
N ASN A 29 -4.06 -15.37 21.12
CA ASN A 29 -2.75 -14.87 20.71
C ASN A 29 -2.71 -13.98 19.45
N LEU A 30 -3.55 -12.95 19.45
CA LEU A 30 -3.63 -11.94 18.39
C LEU A 30 -2.26 -11.28 18.11
N GLY A 31 -1.42 -11.14 19.14
CA GLY A 31 -0.07 -10.59 19.03
C GLY A 31 0.88 -11.46 18.19
N ASP A 32 0.85 -12.79 18.37
CA ASP A 32 1.66 -13.71 17.56
C ASP A 32 1.18 -13.77 16.11
N MET A 33 -0.13 -13.65 15.86
CA MET A 33 -0.65 -13.55 14.49
C MET A 33 -0.29 -12.23 13.81
N GLN A 34 -0.45 -11.09 14.49
CA GLN A 34 -0.04 -9.79 13.97
C GLN A 34 1.46 -9.74 13.66
N LYS A 35 2.29 -10.34 14.51
CA LYS A 35 3.73 -10.44 14.28
C LYS A 35 4.05 -11.26 13.03
N ARG A 36 3.39 -12.42 12.86
CA ARG A 36 3.56 -13.25 11.66
C ARG A 36 3.13 -12.53 10.38
N ILE A 37 1.98 -11.85 10.40
CA ILE A 37 1.49 -11.06 9.24
C ILE A 37 2.48 -9.94 8.90
N SER A 38 3.02 -9.26 9.91
CA SER A 38 4.04 -8.24 9.70
C SER A 38 5.34 -8.82 9.12
N GLU A 39 5.77 -10.01 9.55
CA GLU A 39 6.96 -10.70 9.04
C GLU A 39 6.77 -11.12 7.58
N GLU A 40 5.61 -11.68 7.24
CA GLU A 40 5.25 -12.07 5.86
C GLU A 40 5.20 -10.84 4.94
N THR A 41 4.58 -9.76 5.39
CA THR A 41 4.52 -8.49 4.65
C THR A 41 5.91 -7.93 4.38
N HIS A 42 6.77 -7.94 5.40
CA HIS A 42 8.14 -7.45 5.27
C HIS A 42 8.95 -8.31 4.30
N HIS A 43 8.78 -9.63 4.36
CA HIS A 43 9.43 -10.55 3.43
C HIS A 43 8.98 -10.30 1.99
N ALA A 44 7.67 -10.21 1.73
CA ALA A 44 7.12 -9.95 0.40
C ALA A 44 7.61 -8.61 -0.18
N LEU A 45 7.62 -7.54 0.62
CA LEU A 45 8.14 -6.24 0.19
C LEU A 45 9.66 -6.28 -0.09
N THR A 46 10.42 -7.06 0.67
CA THR A 46 11.86 -7.23 0.47
C THR A 46 12.15 -7.96 -0.83
N GLU A 47 11.38 -9.00 -1.12
CA GLU A 47 11.46 -9.75 -2.37
C GLU A 47 11.10 -8.86 -3.58
N LEU A 48 9.99 -8.12 -3.50
CA LEU A 48 9.60 -7.15 -4.52
C LEU A 48 10.68 -6.09 -4.76
N SER A 49 11.25 -5.55 -3.69
CA SER A 49 12.33 -4.56 -3.76
C SER A 49 13.57 -5.12 -4.46
N THR A 50 13.97 -6.35 -4.11
CA THR A 50 15.13 -7.02 -4.68
C THR A 50 14.94 -7.31 -6.17
N ASN A 51 13.72 -7.68 -6.57
CA ASN A 51 13.38 -8.05 -7.94
C ASN A 51 12.95 -6.87 -8.82
N ALA A 52 12.78 -5.66 -8.27
CA ALA A 52 12.28 -4.48 -9.01
C ALA A 52 13.19 -4.03 -10.16
N GLY A 53 14.46 -4.46 -10.17
CA GLY A 53 15.44 -4.05 -11.19
C GLY A 53 15.71 -2.53 -11.15
N TYR A 54 15.41 -1.86 -10.04
CA TYR A 54 15.70 -0.44 -9.81
C TYR A 54 15.89 -0.20 -8.30
N PRO A 55 16.80 0.69 -7.87
CA PRO A 55 17.03 0.93 -6.44
C PRO A 55 15.75 1.43 -5.74
N ILE A 56 15.30 0.69 -4.73
CA ILE A 56 14.23 1.12 -3.84
C ILE A 56 14.84 1.90 -2.66
N THR A 57 14.32 3.09 -2.41
CA THR A 57 14.81 4.00 -1.36
C THR A 57 14.20 3.66 -0.02
N GLU A 58 12.88 3.47 0.04
CA GLU A 58 12.17 3.12 1.26
C GLU A 58 11.23 1.94 1.03
N THR A 59 11.14 1.07 2.03
CA THR A 59 10.13 0.01 2.11
C THR A 59 9.28 0.27 3.34
N LEU A 60 8.05 0.70 3.13
CA LEU A 60 7.13 1.18 4.16
C LEU A 60 6.02 0.16 4.41
N SER A 61 5.60 0.04 5.66
CA SER A 61 4.38 -0.66 6.04
C SER A 61 3.57 0.23 6.97
N GLY A 62 2.28 0.37 6.71
CA GLY A 62 1.33 1.08 7.56
C GLY A 62 0.08 0.25 7.79
N SER A 63 -0.73 0.62 8.78
CA SER A 63 -2.00 -0.04 9.06
C SER A 63 -3.11 0.99 9.30
N GLY A 64 -4.34 0.65 8.91
CA GLY A 64 -5.52 1.50 9.09
C GLY A 64 -6.10 2.03 7.77
N ASP A 65 -6.61 3.27 7.79
CA ASP A 65 -7.20 3.89 6.60
C ASP A 65 -6.14 4.17 5.53
N LEU A 66 -6.39 3.67 4.32
CA LEU A 66 -5.48 3.79 3.19
C LEU A 66 -5.15 5.24 2.86
N GLY A 67 -6.14 6.13 2.89
CA GLY A 67 -5.95 7.54 2.54
C GLY A 67 -5.04 8.24 3.53
N GLN A 68 -5.31 8.08 4.81
CA GLN A 68 -4.50 8.68 5.88
C GLN A 68 -3.05 8.18 5.84
N VAL A 69 -2.84 6.86 5.70
CA VAL A 69 -1.50 6.27 5.64
C VAL A 69 -0.72 6.81 4.44
N LEU A 70 -1.36 6.90 3.27
CA LEU A 70 -0.73 7.48 2.08
C LEU A 70 -0.38 8.96 2.27
N VAL A 71 -1.29 9.76 2.83
CA VAL A 71 -1.06 11.20 3.10
C VAL A 71 0.13 11.41 4.03
N ASP A 72 0.24 10.59 5.07
CA ASP A 72 1.35 10.69 6.03
C ASP A 72 2.68 10.28 5.38
N ALA A 73 2.68 9.23 4.56
CA ALA A 73 3.86 8.83 3.80
C ALA A 73 4.29 9.91 2.78
N ILE A 74 3.34 10.46 2.01
CA ILE A 74 3.62 11.51 1.03
C ILE A 74 4.28 12.72 1.70
N LYS A 75 3.71 13.21 2.81
CA LYS A 75 4.25 14.36 3.54
C LYS A 75 5.61 14.08 4.17
N LYS A 76 5.78 12.89 4.75
CA LYS A 76 7.00 12.53 5.49
C LYS A 76 8.20 12.32 4.56
N TYR A 77 7.98 11.74 3.39
CA TYR A 77 9.04 11.37 2.45
C TYR A 77 9.10 12.26 1.20
N ASP A 78 8.29 13.33 1.16
CA ASP A 78 8.23 14.30 0.05
C ASP A 78 8.00 13.61 -1.31
N MET A 79 6.98 12.73 -1.34
CA MET A 79 6.60 12.02 -2.56
C MET A 79 5.79 12.96 -3.47
N ASP A 80 5.96 12.82 -4.78
CA ASP A 80 5.31 13.65 -5.80
C ASP A 80 4.40 12.84 -6.75
N LEU A 81 4.49 11.51 -6.71
CA LEU A 81 3.67 10.60 -7.51
C LEU A 81 3.33 9.33 -6.71
N VAL A 82 2.05 8.98 -6.64
CA VAL A 82 1.58 7.67 -6.15
C VAL A 82 1.22 6.80 -7.34
N VAL A 83 1.75 5.57 -7.37
CA VAL A 83 1.36 4.55 -8.36
C VAL A 83 0.66 3.40 -7.65
N CYS A 84 -0.55 3.06 -8.06
CA CYS A 84 -1.26 1.90 -7.53
C CYS A 84 -1.88 1.05 -8.64
N GLY A 85 -1.84 -0.27 -8.44
CA GLY A 85 -2.53 -1.22 -9.28
C GLY A 85 -3.99 -1.37 -8.84
N HIS A 86 -4.90 -1.68 -9.77
CA HIS A 86 -6.28 -2.02 -9.42
C HIS A 86 -6.79 -3.24 -10.18
N HIS A 87 -7.48 -4.14 -9.48
CA HIS A 87 -8.47 -5.05 -10.08
C HIS A 87 -9.85 -4.34 -10.10
N GLN A 88 -10.90 -4.96 -10.65
CA GLN A 88 -12.23 -4.33 -10.71
C GLN A 88 -12.78 -3.92 -9.33
N ASP A 89 -12.47 -4.69 -8.28
CA ASP A 89 -12.95 -4.44 -6.92
C ASP A 89 -12.19 -3.33 -6.18
N PHE A 90 -10.91 -3.13 -6.51
CA PHE A 90 -10.14 -2.04 -5.92
C PHE A 90 -10.66 -0.70 -6.43
N TRP A 91 -11.16 -0.62 -7.67
CA TRP A 91 -11.66 0.65 -8.20
C TRP A 91 -12.99 1.08 -7.60
N SER A 92 -13.86 0.15 -7.23
CA SER A 92 -15.10 0.45 -6.49
C SER A 92 -14.82 0.82 -5.03
N LYS A 93 -13.90 0.12 -4.36
CA LYS A 93 -13.42 0.48 -3.01
C LYS A 93 -12.66 1.80 -3.00
N LEU A 94 -11.78 1.99 -3.98
CA LEU A 94 -11.11 3.26 -4.20
C LEU A 94 -12.19 4.28 -4.47
N MET A 95 -13.06 4.23 -5.48
CA MET A 95 -14.05 5.28 -5.76
C MET A 95 -14.98 5.66 -4.58
N SER A 96 -15.33 4.69 -3.71
CA SER A 96 -15.99 4.96 -2.43
C SER A 96 -15.15 5.84 -1.49
N SER A 97 -13.86 5.54 -1.35
CA SER A 97 -12.88 6.28 -0.54
C SER A 97 -12.10 7.36 -1.33
N ALA A 98 -12.23 7.40 -2.65
CA ALA A 98 -11.34 8.07 -3.60
C ALA A 98 -11.67 9.52 -3.62
N ARG A 99 -12.94 9.88 -3.43
CA ARG A 99 -13.28 11.29 -3.25
C ARG A 99 -12.53 11.85 -2.04
N GLN A 100 -12.39 11.10 -0.96
CA GLN A 100 -11.65 11.57 0.21
C GLN A 100 -10.14 11.51 -0.03
N LEU A 101 -9.64 10.43 -0.63
CA LEU A 101 -8.23 10.19 -0.93
C LEU A 101 -7.68 11.14 -2.00
N ILE A 102 -8.36 11.33 -3.14
CA ILE A 102 -8.04 12.31 -4.19
C ILE A 102 -8.12 13.74 -3.64
N ASN A 103 -9.04 14.03 -2.70
CA ASN A 103 -9.11 15.36 -2.08
C ASN A 103 -8.06 15.57 -0.96
N THR A 104 -7.37 14.53 -0.51
CA THR A 104 -6.38 14.63 0.59
C THR A 104 -4.96 14.36 0.13
N VAL A 105 -4.76 13.57 -0.91
CA VAL A 105 -3.50 13.32 -1.59
C VAL A 105 -3.25 14.49 -2.54
N HIS A 106 -2.33 15.37 -2.16
CA HIS A 106 -2.02 16.61 -2.89
C HIS A 106 -1.02 16.38 -4.03
N VAL A 107 -0.89 15.15 -4.51
CA VAL A 107 0.12 14.73 -5.49
C VAL A 107 -0.52 13.90 -6.59
N ASP A 108 0.18 13.77 -7.71
CA ASP A 108 -0.33 13.02 -8.83
C ASP A 108 -0.51 11.55 -8.46
N MET A 109 -1.59 10.94 -8.96
CA MET A 109 -1.85 9.52 -8.76
C MET A 109 -2.05 8.83 -10.10
N LEU A 110 -1.21 7.83 -10.39
CA LEU A 110 -1.33 6.96 -11.54
C LEU A 110 -1.94 5.64 -11.10
N ILE A 111 -3.12 5.32 -11.65
CA ILE A 111 -3.78 4.05 -11.38
C ILE A 111 -3.66 3.15 -12.60
N VAL A 112 -3.08 1.97 -12.39
CA VAL A 112 -2.77 0.99 -13.43
C VAL A 112 -3.72 -0.20 -13.30
N PRO A 113 -4.53 -0.52 -14.33
CA PRO A 113 -5.35 -1.72 -14.30
C PRO A 113 -4.45 -2.95 -14.33
N LEU A 114 -4.58 -3.80 -13.32
CA LEU A 114 -3.97 -5.12 -13.28
C LEU A 114 -4.98 -6.09 -13.90
N ARG A 115 -4.59 -6.69 -15.02
CA ARG A 115 -5.36 -7.77 -15.62
C ARG A 115 -4.90 -9.05 -14.95
N ASP A 116 -5.85 -9.88 -14.56
CA ASP A 116 -5.53 -11.26 -14.24
C ASP A 116 -5.01 -11.88 -15.53
N GLU A 117 -3.86 -12.55 -15.49
CA GLU A 117 -3.42 -13.35 -16.62
C GLU A 117 -4.48 -14.44 -16.80
N GLU A 118 -5.28 -14.34 -17.87
CA GLU A 118 -6.09 -15.46 -18.33
C GLU A 118 -5.11 -16.63 -18.60
N GLU A 119 -5.19 -17.70 -17.81
CA GLU A 119 -4.61 -19.00 -18.15
C GLU A 119 -5.13 -19.50 -19.50
#